data_AF-A0A497V4T7-F1
#
_entry.id   AF-A0A497V4T7-F1
#
_cell.length_a   1.000
_cell.length_b   1.000
_cell.length_c   1.000
_cell.angle_alpha   90.00
_cell.angle_beta   90.00
_cell.angle_gamma   90.00
#
_symmetry.space_group_name_H-M   'P 1'
#
loop_
_entity.id
_entity.type
_entity.pdbx_description
1 polymer ?
#
loop_
_entity_poly.entity_id
_entity_poly.type
_entity_poly.pdbx_seq_one_letter_code
_entity_poly.pdbx_strand_id
1 'polypeptide(L)'
;MSELLILGFIIALILLFFNREWIKNRFFPDQQKNYTIDDKFNSDKRDREKEIDRLLSKMGKNGVNDLSEKDRKRLDELSKL
;
A
#
# COMPACT_ATOMS: atom_id res chain seq x y z
N MET A 1 15.40 42.57 -25.45
CA MET A 1 14.24 41.71 -25.79
C MET A 1 14.41 40.29 -25.24
N SER A 2 15.54 39.63 -25.48
CA SER A 2 15.86 38.29 -24.94
C SER A 2 15.96 38.24 -23.41
N GLU A 3 16.54 39.26 -22.77
CA GLU A 3 16.71 39.31 -21.31
C GLU A 3 15.38 39.29 -20.55
N LEU A 4 14.36 40.00 -21.06
CA LEU A 4 13.01 40.00 -20.47
C LEU A 4 12.31 38.64 -20.66
N LEU A 5 12.56 37.96 -21.77
CA LEU A 5 12.04 36.60 -22.00
C LEU A 5 12.70 35.59 -21.06
N ILE A 6 14.01 35.69 -20.85
CA ILE A 6 14.76 34.84 -19.93
C ILE A 6 14.28 35.09 -18.48
N LEU A 7 14.11 36.35 -18.09
CA LEU A 7 13.60 36.72 -16.77
C LEU A 7 12.18 36.17 -16.54
N GLY A 8 11.29 36.35 -17.52
CA GLY A 8 9.93 35.80 -17.47
C GLY A 8 9.91 34.27 -17.36
N PHE A 9 10.81 33.59 -18.07
CA PHE A 9 10.94 32.15 -18.00
C PHE A 9 11.43 31.66 -16.63
N ILE A 10 12.41 32.34 -16.03
CA ILE A 10 12.90 32.02 -14.69
C ILE A 10 11.78 32.20 -13.65
N ILE A 11 11.01 33.29 -13.74
CA ILE A 11 9.88 33.54 -12.84
C ILE A 11 8.82 32.44 -13.01
N ALA A 12 8.50 32.05 -14.24
CA ALA A 12 7.56 30.97 -14.51
C ALA A 12 8.03 29.62 -13.92
N LEU A 13 9.32 29.29 -14.03
CA LEU A 13 9.89 28.08 -13.43
C LEU A 13 9.83 28.10 -11.90
N ILE A 14 10.14 29.24 -11.27
CA ILE A 14 10.05 29.40 -9.81
C ILE A 14 8.61 29.21 -9.34
N LEU A 15 7.64 29.85 -10.00
CA LEU A 15 6.23 29.71 -9.68
C LEU A 15 5.73 28.27 -9.87
N LEU A 16 6.19 27.58 -10.92
CA LEU A 16 5.86 26.19 -11.16
C LEU A 16 6.48 25.26 -10.10
N PHE A 17 7.72 25.54 -9.66
CA PHE A 17 8.38 24.77 -8.62
C PHE A 17 7.69 24.92 -7.26
N PHE A 18 7.36 26.15 -6.85
CA PHE A 18 6.68 26.41 -5.57
C PHE A 18 5.24 25.91 -5.57
N ASN A 19 4.52 26.01 -6.69
CA ASN A 19 3.14 25.51 -6.81
C ASN A 19 3.07 24.05 -7.26
N ARG A 20 4.20 23.32 -7.30
CA ARG A 20 4.26 21.93 -7.76
C ARG A 20 3.32 21.01 -6.99
N GLU A 21 3.21 21.20 -5.68
CA GLU A 21 2.30 20.40 -4.84
C GLU A 21 0.83 20.70 -5.15
N TRP A 22 0.47 21.97 -5.33
CA TRP A 22 -0.89 22.36 -5.71
C TRP A 22 -1.29 21.82 -7.09
N ILE A 23 -0.37 21.90 -8.07
CA ILE A 23 -0.56 21.35 -9.42
C ILE A 23 -0.71 19.82 -9.34
N LYS A 24 0.17 19.14 -8.60
CA LYS A 24 0.10 17.68 -8.41
C LYS A 24 -1.22 17.29 -7.78
N ASN A 25 -1.66 17.96 -6.73
CA ASN A 25 -2.89 17.61 -6.00
C ASN A 25 -4.18 17.92 -6.80
N ARG A 26 -4.13 18.87 -7.75
CA ARG A 26 -5.26 19.21 -8.61
C ARG A 26 -5.37 18.31 -9.85
N PHE A 27 -4.25 17.92 -10.47
CA PHE A 27 -4.26 17.07 -11.66
C PHE A 27 -4.19 15.57 -11.33
N PHE A 28 -3.52 15.22 -10.24
CA PHE A 28 -3.43 13.87 -9.69
C PHE A 28 -3.77 13.94 -8.21
N PRO A 29 -5.06 14.23 -7.86
CA PRO A 29 -5.48 14.11 -6.48
C PRO A 29 -5.03 12.74 -6.00
N ASP A 30 -4.27 12.71 -4.90
CA ASP A 30 -3.86 11.44 -4.31
C ASP A 30 -5.13 10.63 -4.17
N GLN A 31 -5.19 9.50 -4.88
CA GLN A 31 -6.19 8.49 -4.61
C GLN A 31 -5.81 7.95 -3.24
N GLN A 32 -6.14 8.71 -2.19
CA GLN A 32 -6.51 8.13 -0.92
C GLN A 32 -7.57 7.14 -1.32
N LYS A 33 -7.13 5.89 -1.46
CA LYS A 33 -8.00 4.77 -1.68
C LYS A 33 -8.94 4.86 -0.49
N ASN A 34 -10.13 5.38 -0.75
CA ASN A 34 -11.25 5.35 0.17
C ASN A 34 -11.60 3.87 0.28
N TYR A 35 -10.72 3.10 0.93
CA TYR A 35 -11.11 1.84 1.50
C TYR A 35 -12.13 2.25 2.53
N THR A 36 -13.40 2.03 2.21
CA THR A 36 -14.46 2.10 3.20
C THR A 36 -13.98 1.21 4.36
N ILE A 37 -14.36 1.50 5.61
CA ILE A 37 -13.98 0.65 6.75
C ILE A 37 -14.26 -0.83 6.45
N ASP A 38 -15.33 -1.09 5.68
CA ASP A 38 -15.70 -2.39 5.14
C ASP A 38 -14.68 -2.96 4.14
N ASP A 39 -14.18 -2.17 3.19
CA ASP A 39 -13.17 -2.62 2.24
C ASP A 39 -11.85 -2.98 2.93
N LYS A 40 -11.48 -2.21 3.96
CA LYS A 40 -10.32 -2.51 4.81
C LYS A 40 -10.53 -3.80 5.60
N PHE A 41 -11.72 -4.00 6.15
CA PHE A 41 -12.06 -5.24 6.86
C PHE A 41 -12.02 -6.45 5.91
N ASN A 42 -12.55 -6.29 4.70
CA ASN A 42 -12.54 -7.32 3.67
C ASN A 42 -11.13 -7.63 3.16
N SER A 43 -10.27 -6.62 2.98
CA SER A 43 -8.87 -6.84 2.62
C SER A 43 -8.12 -7.55 3.73
N ASP A 44 -8.29 -7.13 4.98
CA ASP A 44 -7.61 -7.75 6.13
C ASP A 44 -8.09 -9.19 6.33
N LYS A 45 -9.38 -9.46 6.15
CA LYS A 45 -9.93 -10.83 6.15
C LYS A 45 -9.28 -11.67 5.06
N ARG A 46 -9.23 -11.15 3.82
CA ARG A 46 -8.68 -11.90 2.69
C ARG A 46 -7.18 -12.13 2.80
N ASP A 47 -6.44 -11.19 3.37
CA ASP A 47 -5.00 -11.35 3.58
C ASP A 47 -4.69 -12.34 4.71
N ARG A 48 -5.52 -12.39 5.76
CA ARG A 48 -5.48 -13.47 6.77
C ARG A 48 -5.75 -14.84 6.17
N GLU A 49 -6.80 -14.96 5.35
CA GLU A 49 -7.14 -16.22 4.66
C GLU A 49 -5.99 -16.70 3.77
N LYS A 50 -5.35 -15.79 3.02
CA LYS A 50 -4.15 -16.14 2.23
C LYS A 50 -2.97 -16.56 3.09
N GLU A 51 -2.78 -15.93 4.26
CA GLU A 51 -1.69 -16.31 5.18
C GLU A 51 -1.95 -17.71 5.75
N ILE A 52 -3.19 -18.01 6.17
CA ILE A 52 -3.60 -19.35 6.60
C ILE A 52 -3.38 -20.35 5.47
N ASP A 53 -3.85 -20.08 4.25
CA ASP A 53 -3.70 -20.99 3.11
C ASP A 53 -2.22 -21.27 2.79
N ARG A 54 -1.36 -20.25 2.87
CA ARG A 54 0.09 -20.44 2.75
C ARG A 54 0.66 -21.32 3.84
N LEU A 55 0.22 -21.15 5.10
CA LEU A 55 0.63 -22.02 6.19
C LEU A 55 0.13 -23.44 5.97
N LEU A 56 -1.14 -23.63 5.62
CA LEU A 56 -1.73 -24.93 5.34
C LEU A 56 -1.08 -25.63 4.14
N SER A 57 -0.65 -24.88 3.12
CA SER A 57 0.05 -25.42 1.94
C SER A 57 1.43 -26.02 2.26
N LYS A 58 2.04 -25.59 3.37
CA LYS A 58 3.28 -26.20 3.88
C LYS A 58 3.00 -27.53 4.59
N MET A 59 1.75 -27.78 5.01
CA MET A 59 1.35 -29.03 5.63
C MET A 59 1.14 -30.09 4.55
N GLY A 60 1.90 -31.16 4.63
CA GLY A 60 1.77 -32.32 3.75
C GLY A 60 1.16 -33.48 4.50
N LYS A 61 1.85 -34.62 4.46
CA LYS A 61 1.37 -35.86 5.08
C LYS A 61 1.53 -35.90 6.60
N ASN A 62 2.41 -35.08 7.19
CA ASN A 62 2.62 -35.05 8.64
C ASN A 62 1.83 -33.92 9.33
N GLY A 63 0.99 -33.19 8.59
CA GLY A 63 0.06 -32.19 9.11
C GLY A 63 0.79 -31.05 9.81
N VAL A 64 0.35 -30.70 11.03
CA VAL A 64 0.95 -29.63 11.84
C VAL A 64 2.44 -29.88 12.12
N ASN A 65 2.91 -31.14 12.04
CA ASN A 65 4.31 -31.44 12.26
C ASN A 65 5.25 -30.92 11.16
N ASP A 66 4.72 -30.69 9.96
CA ASP A 66 5.45 -30.11 8.84
C ASP A 66 5.64 -28.58 9.00
N LEU A 67 4.93 -27.95 9.94
CA LEU A 67 5.09 -26.54 10.26
C LEU A 67 6.21 -26.31 11.27
N SER A 68 6.98 -25.26 11.03
CA SER A 68 7.94 -24.72 12.01
C SER A 68 7.20 -24.26 13.27
N GLU A 69 7.87 -24.24 14.42
CA GLU A 69 7.26 -23.76 15.68
C GLU A 69 6.68 -22.35 15.56
N LYS A 70 7.35 -21.50 14.77
CA LYS A 70 6.89 -20.14 14.44
C LYS A 70 5.61 -20.17 13.61
N ASP A 71 5.56 -21.01 12.57
CA ASP A 71 4.38 -21.17 11.71
C ASP A 71 3.19 -21.73 12.49
N ARG A 72 3.42 -22.68 13.42
CA ARG A 72 2.37 -23.22 14.31
C ARG A 72 1.79 -22.14 15.22
N LYS A 73 2.66 -21.35 15.85
CA LYS A 73 2.23 -20.25 16.72
C LYS A 73 1.42 -19.22 15.93
N ARG A 74 1.87 -18.90 14.71
CA ARG A 74 1.17 -17.97 13.82
C ARG A 74 -0.19 -18.49 13.36
N LEU A 75 -0.28 -19.79 13.06
CA LEU A 75 -1.53 -20.45 12.70
C LEU A 75 -2.53 -20.44 13.88
N ASP A 76 -2.07 -20.73 15.10
CA ASP A 76 -2.91 -20.70 16.31
C ASP A 76 -3.46 -19.28 16.57
N GLU A 77 -2.62 -18.25 16.44
CA GLU A 77 -3.01 -16.84 16.52
C GLU A 77 -4.04 -16.45 15.45
N LEU A 78 -3.87 -16.92 14.21
CA LEU A 78 -4.79 -16.61 13.10
C LEU A 78 -6.11 -17.39 13.18
N SER A 79 -6.12 -18.56 13.84
CA SER A 79 -7.29 -19.45 13.93
C SER A 79 -8.27 -19.09 15.05
N LYS A 80 -7.84 -18.34 16.06
CA LYS A 80 -8.63 -18.01 17.27
C LYS A 80 -9.42 -16.70 17.17
N LEU A 81 -9.26 -15.95 16.09
CA LEU A 81 -9.94 -14.68 15.81
C LEU A 81 -11.17 -14.89 14.93
#